data_AF-A0A7C1QZR1-F1
#
_entry.id   AF-A0A7C1QZR1-F1
#
_cell.length_a   1.000
_cell.length_b   1.000
_cell.length_c   1.000
_cell.angle_alpha   90.00
_cell.angle_beta   90.00
_cell.angle_gamma   90.00
#
_symmetry.space_group_name_H-M   'P 1'
#
loop_
_entity.id
_entity.type
_entity.pdbx_description
1 polymer ?
#
loop_
_entity_poly.entity_id
_entity_poly.type
_entity_poly.pdbx_seq_one_letter_code
_entity_poly.pdbx_strand_id
1 'polypeptide(L)'
;MIIGFYIIFLRFSVINLDRYERLKLKKKRLLDSLIVNDILKDKNLIKAIMEVPLEKFIPEKYINSVQLYEDRPALFYYDETNPKNYRTISAPHMIVIMLQGLSLNKNDDLLILGAKSGYIAALAHKLAPKGEIIILEANSEIARITKQNLEKLKLDENISIVIKNPLIGMAELSPWQKILITGAIDQSKINPLLHQLDKNGGVLFAPIGPEIVQTYTQILRQNNQFYGKRQLQVKFSPLITQLEIDELELITDFEEIEIKESYSINSGRVTIKYTEVILDNLIPESQIETVPTSKQNKRLVISLLEGIIKNVLELKIEGNMDKIFSTIDKIERDLEILKSFKKKIFEMKIKRMQNKLNQIRSCNILRKELEKQEFNVEHSIEQKIAIINKTINEINIFIDILKEEIKRIKRE
;
A
#
# COMPACT_ATOMS: atom_id res chain seq x y z
N MET A 1 -12.79 34.54 -35.23
CA MET A 1 -12.17 34.01 -33.99
C MET A 1 -12.87 32.76 -33.44
N ILE A 2 -14.21 32.70 -33.41
CA ILE A 2 -14.99 31.57 -32.86
C ILE A 2 -14.84 30.26 -33.67
N ILE A 3 -14.77 30.34 -35.01
CA ILE A 3 -14.61 29.17 -35.89
C ILE A 3 -13.23 28.51 -35.73
N GLY A 4 -12.18 29.30 -35.47
CA GLY A 4 -10.82 28.79 -35.24
C GLY A 4 -10.70 28.00 -33.92
N PHE A 5 -11.36 28.47 -32.86
CA PHE A 5 -11.45 27.74 -31.59
C PHE A 5 -12.22 26.42 -31.74
N TYR A 6 -13.31 26.41 -32.52
CA TYR A 6 -14.11 25.21 -32.75
C TYR A 6 -13.35 24.13 -33.54
N ILE A 7 -12.56 24.53 -34.56
CA ILE A 7 -11.72 23.62 -35.35
C ILE A 7 -10.56 23.05 -34.51
N ILE A 8 -9.91 23.87 -33.67
CA ILE A 8 -8.86 23.40 -32.75
C ILE A 8 -9.44 22.43 -31.71
N PHE A 9 -10.62 22.73 -31.15
CA PHE A 9 -11.30 21.85 -30.20
C PHE A 9 -11.71 20.52 -30.83
N LEU A 10 -12.29 20.54 -32.04
CA LEU A 10 -12.62 19.33 -32.81
C LEU A 10 -11.39 18.50 -33.13
N ARG A 11 -10.29 19.12 -33.61
CA ARG A 11 -9.03 18.42 -33.86
C ARG A 11 -8.45 17.79 -32.59
N PHE A 12 -8.44 18.53 -31.49
CA PHE A 12 -7.95 18.03 -30.20
C PHE A 12 -8.80 16.86 -29.67
N SER A 13 -10.12 16.93 -29.84
CA SER A 13 -11.06 15.86 -29.45
C SER A 13 -10.85 14.59 -30.29
N VAL A 14 -10.74 14.71 -31.62
CA VAL A 14 -10.51 13.58 -32.54
C VAL A 14 -9.15 12.90 -32.28
N ILE A 15 -8.08 13.66 -32.10
CA ILE A 15 -6.74 13.12 -31.81
C ILE A 15 -6.72 12.33 -30.49
N ASN A 16 -7.45 12.79 -29.48
CA ASN A 16 -7.57 12.08 -28.21
C ASN A 16 -8.40 10.81 -28.32
N LEU A 17 -9.49 10.82 -29.10
CA LEU A 17 -10.29 9.64 -29.39
C LEU A 17 -9.45 8.55 -30.08
N ASP A 18 -8.67 8.95 -31.09
CA ASP A 18 -7.77 8.06 -31.82
C ASP A 18 -6.66 7.49 -30.91
N ARG A 19 -6.11 8.29 -30.00
CA ARG A 19 -5.12 7.81 -29.02
C ARG A 19 -5.75 6.79 -28.07
N TYR A 20 -6.93 7.08 -27.55
CA TYR A 20 -7.63 6.20 -26.62
C TYR A 20 -7.93 4.83 -27.25
N GLU A 21 -8.49 4.81 -28.47
CA GLU A 21 -8.79 3.56 -29.18
C GLU A 21 -7.51 2.77 -29.53
N ARG A 22 -6.41 3.45 -29.90
CA ARG A 22 -5.11 2.78 -30.09
C ARG A 22 -4.60 2.10 -28.82
N LEU A 23 -4.66 2.77 -27.67
CA LEU A 23 -4.21 2.19 -26.40
C LEU A 23 -5.10 1.02 -25.98
N LYS A 24 -6.41 1.14 -26.16
CA LYS A 24 -7.38 0.06 -25.91
C LYS A 24 -7.09 -1.17 -26.76
N LEU A 25 -6.76 -0.99 -28.04
CA LEU A 25 -6.38 -2.10 -28.92
C LEU A 25 -5.07 -2.75 -28.48
N LYS A 26 -4.07 -1.96 -28.07
CA LYS A 26 -2.80 -2.48 -27.53
C LYS A 26 -3.02 -3.30 -26.26
N LYS A 27 -3.83 -2.80 -25.31
CA LYS A 27 -4.25 -3.56 -24.11
C LYS A 27 -4.89 -4.88 -24.49
N LYS A 28 -5.84 -4.87 -25.43
CA LYS A 28 -6.53 -6.08 -25.88
C LYS A 28 -5.55 -7.10 -26.44
N ARG A 29 -4.63 -6.69 -27.33
CA ARG A 29 -3.60 -7.58 -27.88
C ARG A 29 -2.70 -8.20 -26.82
N LEU A 30 -2.28 -7.40 -25.84
CA LEU A 30 -1.51 -7.88 -24.69
C LEU A 30 -2.29 -8.93 -23.91
N LEU A 31 -3.54 -8.63 -23.54
CA LEU A 31 -4.39 -9.54 -22.79
C LEU A 31 -4.67 -10.84 -23.56
N ASP A 32 -5.02 -10.73 -24.84
CA ASP A 32 -5.25 -11.89 -25.72
C ASP A 32 -4.00 -12.79 -25.75
N SER A 33 -2.80 -12.20 -25.88
CA SER A 33 -1.54 -12.95 -25.82
C SER A 33 -1.36 -13.68 -24.49
N LEU A 34 -1.58 -13.01 -23.35
CA LEU A 34 -1.45 -13.63 -22.02
C LEU A 34 -2.48 -14.73 -21.78
N ILE A 35 -3.69 -14.60 -22.34
CA ILE A 35 -4.75 -15.61 -22.25
C ILE A 35 -4.39 -16.84 -23.10
N VAL A 36 -3.96 -16.65 -24.35
CA VAL A 36 -3.58 -17.76 -25.24
C VAL A 36 -2.39 -18.55 -24.69
N ASN A 37 -1.45 -17.89 -24.02
CA ASN A 37 -0.31 -18.53 -23.37
C ASN A 37 -0.63 -19.12 -21.97
N ASP A 38 -1.91 -19.19 -21.59
CA ASP A 38 -2.39 -19.75 -20.31
C ASP A 38 -1.83 -19.05 -19.05
N ILE A 39 -1.32 -17.81 -19.21
CA ILE A 39 -0.80 -16.98 -18.12
C ILE A 39 -1.94 -16.27 -17.40
N LEU A 40 -2.90 -15.71 -18.16
CA LEU A 40 -4.02 -14.93 -17.64
C LEU A 40 -5.34 -15.70 -17.76
N LYS A 41 -5.94 -16.02 -16.60
CA LYS A 41 -7.20 -16.77 -16.50
C LYS A 41 -8.29 -16.01 -15.74
N ASP A 42 -7.90 -15.11 -14.83
CA ASP A 42 -8.83 -14.36 -14.00
C ASP A 42 -9.55 -13.25 -14.77
N LYS A 43 -10.87 -13.41 -14.94
CA LYS A 43 -11.76 -12.45 -15.60
C LYS A 43 -11.82 -11.10 -14.89
N ASN A 44 -11.72 -11.07 -13.55
CA ASN A 44 -11.70 -9.83 -12.80
C ASN A 44 -10.41 -9.06 -13.06
N LEU A 45 -9.28 -9.77 -13.19
CA LEU A 45 -8.00 -9.16 -13.52
C LEU A 45 -7.95 -8.66 -14.98
N ILE A 46 -8.53 -9.39 -15.93
CA ILE A 46 -8.71 -8.90 -17.31
C ILE A 46 -9.45 -7.56 -17.30
N LYS A 47 -10.57 -7.47 -16.58
CA LYS A 47 -11.34 -6.24 -16.44
C LYS A 47 -10.52 -5.13 -15.76
N ALA A 48 -9.79 -5.44 -14.69
CA ALA A 48 -8.94 -4.49 -13.99
C ALA A 48 -7.86 -3.89 -14.91
N ILE A 49 -7.15 -4.71 -15.70
CA ILE A 49 -6.12 -4.22 -16.63
C ILE A 49 -6.72 -3.35 -17.74
N MET A 50 -7.93 -3.68 -18.21
CA MET A 50 -8.65 -2.83 -19.17
C MET A 50 -8.99 -1.46 -18.58
N GLU A 51 -9.44 -1.41 -17.32
CA GLU A 51 -9.84 -0.18 -16.65
C GLU A 51 -8.66 0.69 -16.18
N VAL A 52 -7.60 0.09 -15.62
CA VAL A 52 -6.49 0.85 -15.03
C VAL A 52 -5.49 1.26 -16.12
N PRO A 53 -5.25 2.57 -16.36
CA PRO A 53 -4.39 3.04 -17.44
C PRO A 53 -2.90 3.01 -17.03
N LEU A 54 -2.13 2.05 -17.53
CA LEU A 54 -0.69 1.90 -17.23
C LEU A 54 0.10 3.18 -17.53
N GLU A 55 -0.24 3.90 -18.59
CA GLU A 55 0.43 5.14 -18.97
C GLU A 55 0.35 6.25 -17.91
N LYS A 56 -0.61 6.20 -16.98
CA LYS A 56 -0.71 7.17 -15.89
C LYS A 56 0.28 6.90 -14.74
N PHE A 57 0.92 5.74 -14.76
CA PHE A 57 1.93 5.31 -13.77
C PHE A 57 3.37 5.46 -14.28
N ILE A 58 3.56 6.03 -15.47
CA ILE A 58 4.86 6.26 -16.08
C ILE A 58 5.00 7.77 -16.27
N PRO A 59 6.04 8.42 -15.73
CA PRO A 59 6.33 9.83 -16.03
C PRO A 59 6.46 10.07 -17.54
N GLU A 60 5.98 11.20 -18.05
CA GLU A 60 5.89 11.46 -19.49
C GLU A 60 7.23 11.30 -20.22
N LYS A 61 8.34 11.71 -19.58
CA LYS A 61 9.71 11.54 -20.11
C LYS A 61 10.13 10.09 -20.37
N TYR A 62 9.48 9.13 -19.71
CA TYR A 62 9.77 7.69 -19.85
C TYR A 62 8.71 6.95 -20.69
N ILE A 63 7.63 7.62 -21.12
CA ILE A 63 6.60 6.97 -21.94
C ILE A 63 7.14 6.72 -23.35
N ASN A 64 7.43 5.45 -23.65
CA ASN A 64 7.64 4.99 -25.01
C ASN A 64 6.31 4.50 -25.61
N SER A 65 5.73 5.27 -26.52
CA SER A 65 4.42 4.97 -27.12
C SER A 65 4.40 3.69 -27.95
N VAL A 66 5.52 3.29 -28.53
CA VAL A 66 5.67 2.03 -29.29
C VAL A 66 5.56 0.87 -28.31
N GLN A 67 6.33 0.95 -27.23
CA GLN A 67 6.53 -0.16 -26.31
C GLN A 67 5.53 -0.24 -25.15
N LEU A 68 4.70 0.78 -24.97
CA LEU A 68 3.63 0.78 -23.97
C LEU A 68 2.65 -0.37 -24.27
N TYR A 69 2.32 -1.16 -23.23
CA TYR A 69 1.54 -2.40 -23.32
C TYR A 69 2.22 -3.57 -24.06
N GLU A 70 3.54 -3.54 -24.23
CA GLU A 70 4.31 -4.75 -24.52
C GLU A 70 4.58 -5.54 -23.24
N ASP A 71 4.75 -6.86 -23.36
CA ASP A 71 5.01 -7.72 -22.21
C ASP A 71 6.47 -7.66 -21.75
N ARG A 72 6.87 -6.50 -21.22
CA ARG A 72 8.22 -6.24 -20.72
C ARG A 72 8.20 -5.20 -19.60
N PRO A 73 9.25 -5.14 -18.76
CA PRO A 73 9.32 -4.12 -17.72
C PRO A 73 9.33 -2.70 -18.31
N ALA A 74 8.62 -1.77 -17.67
CA ALA A 74 8.56 -0.37 -18.09
C ALA A 74 9.34 0.51 -17.11
N LEU A 75 10.28 1.31 -17.61
CA LEU A 75 11.01 2.29 -16.79
C LEU A 75 10.05 3.37 -16.29
N PHE A 76 10.07 3.66 -14.99
CA PHE A 76 9.31 4.80 -14.44
C PHE A 76 10.18 5.75 -13.63
N TYR A 77 11.41 5.36 -13.31
CA TYR A 77 12.36 6.20 -12.59
C TYR A 77 13.79 5.83 -12.99
N TYR A 78 14.64 6.84 -13.09
CA TYR A 78 16.06 6.73 -13.38
C TYR A 78 16.75 7.92 -12.73
N ASP A 79 17.77 7.61 -11.94
CA ASP A 79 18.67 8.57 -11.31
C ASP A 79 19.88 8.81 -12.22
N GLU A 80 20.04 10.06 -12.66
CA GLU A 80 21.12 10.45 -13.57
C GLU A 80 22.49 10.45 -12.88
N THR A 81 22.52 10.61 -11.55
CA THR A 81 23.74 10.64 -10.74
C THR A 81 24.19 9.23 -10.32
N ASN A 82 23.25 8.31 -10.19
CA ASN A 82 23.52 6.89 -9.94
C ASN A 82 22.76 6.01 -10.96
N PRO A 83 23.37 5.69 -12.11
CA PRO A 83 22.75 4.89 -13.17
C PRO A 83 22.25 3.50 -12.74
N LYS A 84 22.75 2.95 -11.63
CA LYS A 84 22.27 1.67 -11.06
C LYS A 84 20.94 1.84 -10.32
N ASN A 85 20.60 3.07 -9.95
CA ASN A 85 19.39 3.45 -9.26
C ASN A 85 18.26 3.76 -10.26
N TYR A 86 17.81 2.73 -10.98
CA TYR A 86 16.61 2.80 -11.82
C TYR A 86 15.48 1.97 -11.20
N ARG A 87 14.24 2.29 -11.56
CA ARG A 87 13.07 1.50 -11.15
C ARG A 87 12.17 1.21 -12.33
N THR A 88 11.71 -0.03 -12.37
CA THR A 88 10.80 -0.52 -13.40
C THR A 88 9.49 -0.99 -12.79
N ILE A 89 8.41 -0.80 -13.54
CA ILE A 89 7.17 -1.55 -13.40
C ILE A 89 7.45 -2.95 -13.94
N SER A 90 7.06 -3.99 -13.20
CA SER A 90 7.19 -5.38 -13.66
C SER A 90 6.46 -5.61 -14.99
N ALA A 91 6.95 -6.57 -15.78
CA ALA A 91 6.28 -6.97 -17.01
C ALA A 91 4.83 -7.41 -16.75
N PRO A 92 3.88 -7.14 -17.68
CA PRO A 92 2.49 -7.56 -17.57
C PRO A 92 2.26 -9.02 -17.18
N HIS A 93 2.96 -10.00 -17.77
CA HIS A 93 2.81 -11.41 -17.38
C HIS A 93 3.16 -11.61 -15.90
N MET A 94 4.18 -10.91 -15.42
CA MET A 94 4.63 -11.03 -14.03
C MET A 94 3.64 -10.38 -13.07
N ILE A 95 3.02 -9.25 -13.46
CA ILE A 95 1.91 -8.65 -12.72
C ILE A 95 0.74 -9.62 -12.62
N VAL A 96 0.39 -10.28 -13.73
CA VAL A 96 -0.69 -11.27 -13.76
C VAL A 96 -0.40 -12.44 -12.83
N ILE A 97 0.80 -13.01 -12.92
CA ILE A 97 1.23 -14.12 -12.07
C ILE A 97 1.22 -13.69 -10.58
N MET A 98 1.72 -12.49 -10.25
CA MET A 98 1.69 -11.97 -8.88
C MET A 98 0.26 -11.87 -8.34
N LEU A 99 -0.65 -11.23 -9.08
CA LEU A 99 -2.01 -10.99 -8.60
C LEU A 99 -2.87 -12.27 -8.55
N GLN A 100 -2.74 -13.17 -9.55
CA GLN A 100 -3.42 -14.47 -9.51
C GLN A 100 -2.86 -15.37 -8.40
N GLY A 101 -1.53 -15.36 -8.21
CA GLY A 101 -0.87 -16.09 -7.14
C GLY A 101 -1.33 -15.67 -5.75
N LEU A 102 -1.69 -14.40 -5.55
CA LEU A 102 -2.30 -13.96 -4.29
C LEU A 102 -3.72 -14.51 -4.11
N SER A 103 -4.48 -14.74 -5.19
CA SER A 103 -5.90 -15.13 -5.13
C SER A 103 -6.68 -14.17 -4.21
N LEU A 104 -6.67 -12.88 -4.56
CA LEU A 104 -7.29 -11.81 -3.79
C LEU A 104 -8.82 -11.95 -3.79
N ASN A 105 -9.41 -11.91 -2.59
CA ASN A 105 -10.83 -11.73 -2.40
C ASN A 105 -11.18 -10.25 -2.19
N LYS A 106 -12.46 -9.91 -2.34
CA LYS A 106 -12.95 -8.52 -2.25
C LYS A 106 -12.55 -7.79 -0.95
N ASN A 107 -12.39 -8.55 0.14
CA ASN A 107 -12.16 -8.06 1.50
C ASN A 107 -10.73 -8.29 2.00
N ASP A 108 -9.83 -8.82 1.17
CA ASP A 108 -8.47 -9.15 1.60
C ASP A 108 -7.66 -7.88 1.82
N ASP A 109 -7.15 -7.68 3.04
CA ASP A 109 -6.16 -6.66 3.29
C ASP A 109 -4.81 -7.11 2.72
N LEU A 110 -4.14 -6.22 1.99
CA LEU A 110 -2.89 -6.48 1.26
C LEU A 110 -1.78 -5.54 1.72
N LEU A 111 -0.66 -6.12 2.16
CA LEU A 111 0.60 -5.41 2.35
C LEU A 111 1.51 -5.61 1.15
N ILE A 112 2.00 -4.52 0.55
CA ILE A 112 2.95 -4.57 -0.57
C ILE A 112 4.31 -4.02 -0.10
N LEU A 113 5.37 -4.79 -0.28
CA LEU A 113 6.75 -4.36 -0.02
C LEU A 113 7.39 -3.94 -1.35
N GLY A 114 7.78 -2.67 -1.42
CA GLY A 114 8.24 -1.98 -2.63
C GLY A 114 7.07 -1.36 -3.38
N ALA A 115 7.05 -0.02 -3.48
CA ALA A 115 5.95 0.71 -4.11
C ALA A 115 5.90 0.57 -5.62
N LYS A 116 7.06 0.38 -6.24
CA LYS A 116 7.22 0.47 -7.70
C LYS A 116 6.62 1.79 -8.16
N SER A 117 5.76 1.79 -9.18
CA SER A 117 5.03 2.98 -9.62
C SER A 117 3.64 3.13 -8.99
N GLY A 118 3.16 2.12 -8.25
CA GLY A 118 1.78 2.00 -7.76
C GLY A 118 0.81 1.24 -8.68
N TYR A 119 1.22 0.84 -9.89
CA TYR A 119 0.31 0.19 -10.85
C TYR A 119 -0.27 -1.13 -10.34
N ILE A 120 0.56 -1.99 -9.72
CA ILE A 120 0.08 -3.27 -9.17
C ILE A 120 -0.88 -3.06 -8.00
N ALA A 121 -0.68 -2.02 -7.19
CA ALA A 121 -1.57 -1.68 -6.08
C ALA A 121 -2.93 -1.21 -6.61
N ALA A 122 -2.96 -0.41 -7.68
CA ALA A 122 -4.19 0.00 -8.33
C ALA A 122 -4.97 -1.19 -8.93
N LEU A 123 -4.28 -2.16 -9.53
CA LEU A 123 -4.90 -3.41 -10.00
C LEU A 123 -5.39 -4.26 -8.82
N ALA A 124 -4.60 -4.41 -7.76
CA ALA A 124 -5.01 -5.13 -6.57
C ALA A 124 -6.26 -4.51 -5.92
N HIS A 125 -6.39 -3.17 -5.92
CA HIS A 125 -7.58 -2.49 -5.43
C HIS A 125 -8.84 -2.81 -6.25
N LYS A 126 -8.70 -3.05 -7.56
CA LYS A 126 -9.84 -3.52 -8.38
C LYS A 126 -10.30 -4.92 -8.01
N LEU A 127 -9.39 -5.78 -7.53
CA LEU A 127 -9.68 -7.15 -7.11
C LEU A 127 -10.20 -7.21 -5.65
N ALA A 128 -9.63 -6.39 -4.77
CA ALA A 128 -9.96 -6.27 -3.35
C ALA A 128 -10.49 -4.88 -2.99
N PRO A 129 -11.63 -4.43 -3.56
CA PRO A 129 -12.12 -3.05 -3.40
C PRO A 129 -12.51 -2.68 -1.97
N LYS A 130 -12.76 -3.67 -1.10
CA LYS A 130 -13.13 -3.48 0.32
C LYS A 130 -11.95 -3.76 1.26
N GLY A 131 -10.89 -4.37 0.73
CA GLY A 131 -9.65 -4.61 1.46
C GLY A 131 -8.83 -3.34 1.61
N GLU A 132 -8.04 -3.29 2.67
CA GLU A 132 -7.09 -2.19 2.89
C GLU A 132 -5.74 -2.54 2.28
N ILE A 133 -5.27 -1.70 1.36
CA ILE A 133 -3.97 -1.88 0.71
C ILE A 133 -2.98 -0.88 1.28
N ILE A 134 -1.87 -1.39 1.81
CA ILE A 134 -0.77 -0.54 2.28
C ILE A 134 0.53 -0.95 1.61
N ILE A 135 1.27 0.05 1.16
CA ILE A 135 2.55 -0.07 0.49
C ILE A 135 3.64 0.42 1.44
N LEU A 136 4.70 -0.38 1.59
CA LEU A 136 5.93 0.01 2.27
C LEU A 136 7.00 0.30 1.23
N GLU A 137 7.60 1.49 1.30
CA GLU A 137 8.68 1.93 0.41
C GLU A 137 9.79 2.59 1.24
N ALA A 138 11.04 2.31 0.92
CA ALA A 138 12.16 2.86 1.68
C ALA A 138 12.66 4.18 1.08
N ASN A 139 12.53 4.36 -0.23
CA ASN A 139 12.96 5.56 -0.93
C ASN A 139 11.81 6.60 -1.02
N SER A 140 12.03 7.79 -0.45
CA SER A 140 11.00 8.83 -0.38
C SER A 140 10.57 9.36 -1.74
N GLU A 141 11.49 9.46 -2.70
CA GLU A 141 11.20 9.92 -4.05
C GLU A 141 10.30 8.93 -4.80
N ILE A 142 10.58 7.62 -4.68
CA ILE A 142 9.73 6.57 -5.24
C ILE A 142 8.35 6.55 -4.57
N ALA A 143 8.29 6.74 -3.25
CA ALA A 143 7.04 6.87 -2.53
C ALA A 143 6.22 8.08 -3.03
N ARG A 144 6.87 9.22 -3.26
CA ARG A 144 6.24 10.45 -3.80
C ARG A 144 5.71 10.22 -5.21
N ILE A 145 6.50 9.64 -6.11
CA ILE A 145 6.07 9.31 -7.48
C ILE A 145 4.85 8.37 -7.46
N THR A 146 4.90 7.34 -6.60
CA THR A 146 3.80 6.38 -6.44
C THR A 146 2.54 7.08 -5.94
N LYS A 147 2.65 7.94 -4.93
CA LYS A 147 1.53 8.71 -4.38
C LYS A 147 0.89 9.58 -5.46
N GLN A 148 1.69 10.35 -6.20
CA GLN A 148 1.21 11.20 -7.29
C GLN A 148 0.50 10.39 -8.39
N ASN A 149 0.97 9.17 -8.68
CA ASN A 149 0.30 8.29 -9.65
C ASN A 149 -1.07 7.79 -9.15
N LEU A 150 -1.18 7.47 -7.86
CA LEU A 150 -2.45 7.05 -7.24
C LEU A 150 -3.46 8.20 -7.15
N GLU A 151 -2.99 9.41 -6.81
CA GLU A 151 -3.81 10.64 -6.75
C GLU A 151 -4.44 10.97 -8.12
N LYS A 152 -3.70 10.79 -9.22
CA LYS A 152 -4.25 10.95 -10.59
C LYS A 152 -5.48 10.10 -10.86
N LEU A 153 -5.64 8.99 -10.13
CA LEU A 153 -6.75 8.06 -10.26
C LEU A 153 -7.70 8.08 -9.05
N LYS A 154 -7.49 8.98 -8.09
CA LYS A 154 -8.25 9.06 -6.82
C LYS A 154 -8.22 7.74 -6.04
N LEU A 155 -7.05 7.11 -6.00
CA LEU A 155 -6.79 5.85 -5.29
C LEU A 155 -5.92 6.03 -4.03
N ASP A 156 -5.53 7.26 -3.73
CA ASP A 156 -4.79 7.69 -2.53
C ASP A 156 -5.68 7.72 -1.28
N GLU A 157 -6.98 7.94 -1.45
CA GLU A 157 -7.98 7.34 -0.57
C GLU A 157 -8.02 5.84 -0.87
N ASN A 158 -8.12 4.87 0.03
CA ASN A 158 -8.05 3.41 -0.26
C ASN A 158 -6.64 2.80 -0.26
N ILE A 159 -5.63 3.39 -0.90
CA ILE A 159 -4.27 2.86 -0.92
C ILE A 159 -3.33 3.79 -0.16
N SER A 160 -2.75 3.29 0.94
CA SER A 160 -1.79 4.07 1.73
C SER A 160 -0.35 3.72 1.36
N ILE A 161 0.54 4.71 1.35
CA ILE A 161 1.98 4.52 1.21
C ILE A 161 2.64 4.96 2.52
N VAL A 162 3.55 4.14 3.02
CA VAL A 162 4.31 4.40 4.24
C VAL A 162 5.80 4.30 3.90
N ILE A 163 6.54 5.37 4.20
CA ILE A 163 7.99 5.39 4.06
C ILE A 163 8.59 4.68 5.27
N LYS A 164 9.11 3.46 5.06
CA LYS A 164 9.62 2.58 6.12
C LYS A 164 10.48 1.48 5.50
N ASN A 165 11.44 0.93 6.26
CA ASN A 165 12.10 -0.30 5.86
C ASN A 165 11.05 -1.43 5.64
N PRO A 166 10.88 -1.92 4.41
CA PRO A 166 9.81 -2.86 4.09
C PRO A 166 9.96 -4.22 4.80
N LEU A 167 11.18 -4.62 5.18
CA LEU A 167 11.42 -5.91 5.84
C LEU A 167 10.86 -6.02 7.26
N ILE A 168 10.64 -4.88 7.91
CA ILE A 168 9.98 -4.83 9.22
C ILE A 168 8.51 -5.21 9.07
N GLY A 169 7.94 -4.99 7.88
CA GLY A 169 6.50 -5.09 7.66
C GLY A 169 5.75 -4.06 8.49
N MET A 170 4.53 -4.43 8.86
CA MET A 170 3.61 -3.57 9.59
C MET A 170 2.83 -4.42 10.58
N ALA A 171 3.56 -4.92 11.59
CA ALA A 171 3.05 -5.80 12.62
C ALA A 171 1.92 -5.15 13.44
N GLU A 172 2.01 -3.84 13.63
CA GLU A 172 1.01 -2.98 14.26
C GLU A 172 -0.36 -3.02 13.54
N LEU A 173 -0.40 -3.35 12.24
CA LEU A 173 -1.63 -3.51 11.46
C LEU A 173 -1.91 -4.97 11.11
N SER A 174 -1.21 -5.92 11.71
CA SER A 174 -1.46 -7.34 11.50
C SER A 174 -2.82 -7.78 12.11
N PRO A 175 -3.41 -8.90 11.67
CA PRO A 175 -2.93 -9.81 10.62
C PRO A 175 -3.18 -9.32 9.18
N TRP A 176 -2.39 -9.81 8.23
CA TRP A 176 -2.52 -9.57 6.79
C TRP A 176 -3.04 -10.81 6.07
N GLN A 177 -4.12 -10.67 5.29
CA GLN A 177 -4.58 -11.77 4.44
C GLN A 177 -3.57 -12.04 3.33
N LYS A 178 -3.00 -10.97 2.76
CA LYS A 178 -2.01 -11.07 1.68
C LYS A 178 -0.79 -10.19 1.96
N ILE A 179 0.40 -10.72 1.69
CA ILE A 179 1.65 -9.96 1.65
C ILE A 179 2.31 -10.21 0.28
N LEU A 180 2.62 -9.15 -0.45
CA LEU A 180 3.28 -9.21 -1.74
C LEU A 180 4.65 -8.52 -1.66
N ILE A 181 5.71 -9.20 -2.09
CA ILE A 181 7.06 -8.62 -2.14
C ILE A 181 7.45 -8.41 -3.61
N THR A 182 7.79 -7.18 -3.98
CA THR A 182 8.04 -6.80 -5.39
C THR A 182 9.52 -6.56 -5.70
N GLY A 183 10.42 -7.02 -4.84
CA GLY A 183 11.87 -7.02 -5.03
C GLY A 183 12.50 -8.28 -4.43
N ALA A 184 13.65 -8.69 -4.97
CA ALA A 184 14.35 -9.88 -4.52
C ALA A 184 14.66 -9.80 -3.01
N ILE A 185 14.38 -10.90 -2.30
CA ILE A 185 14.58 -11.01 -0.85
C ILE A 185 15.32 -12.30 -0.51
N ASP A 186 16.23 -12.21 0.46
CA ASP A 186 16.89 -13.40 1.03
C ASP A 186 15.92 -14.18 1.94
N GLN A 187 15.99 -15.50 1.90
CA GLN A 187 15.14 -16.39 2.71
C GLN A 187 15.22 -16.09 4.21
N SER A 188 16.38 -15.68 4.73
CA SER A 188 16.57 -15.35 6.15
C SER A 188 15.75 -14.13 6.60
N LYS A 189 15.41 -13.22 5.66
CA LYS A 189 14.74 -11.95 5.95
C LYS A 189 13.21 -12.04 5.91
N ILE A 190 12.65 -13.18 5.53
CA ILE A 190 11.20 -13.37 5.38
C ILE A 190 10.48 -13.60 6.70
N ASN A 191 11.20 -14.07 7.72
CA ASN A 191 10.62 -14.58 8.94
C ASN A 191 9.70 -13.58 9.68
N PRO A 192 10.09 -12.30 9.86
CA PRO A 192 9.23 -11.32 10.53
C PRO A 192 7.89 -11.10 9.81
N LEU A 193 7.87 -11.24 8.48
CA LEU A 193 6.69 -11.03 7.64
C LEU A 193 5.72 -12.21 7.75
N LEU A 194 6.23 -13.44 7.87
CA LEU A 194 5.40 -14.64 7.99
C LEU A 194 4.50 -14.60 9.24
N HIS A 195 5.02 -14.10 10.36
CA HIS A 195 4.25 -13.97 11.59
C HIS A 195 3.17 -12.88 11.54
N GLN A 196 3.21 -11.99 10.55
CA GLN A 196 2.18 -10.97 10.33
C GLN A 196 1.04 -11.47 9.43
N LEU A 197 1.17 -12.63 8.78
CA LEU A 197 0.09 -13.25 8.00
C LEU A 197 -1.07 -13.68 8.90
N ASP A 198 -2.30 -13.62 8.37
CA ASP A 198 -3.46 -14.21 9.01
C ASP A 198 -3.23 -15.72 9.20
N LYS A 199 -3.42 -16.19 10.43
CA LYS A 199 -3.30 -17.61 10.76
C LYS A 199 -4.38 -18.46 10.08
N ASN A 200 -5.44 -17.85 9.59
CA ASN A 200 -6.55 -18.53 8.92
C ASN A 200 -6.40 -18.46 7.38
N GLY A 201 -5.23 -18.81 6.85
CA GLY A 201 -5.01 -18.89 5.40
C GLY A 201 -4.37 -17.65 4.77
N GLY A 202 -3.62 -16.85 5.54
CA GLY A 202 -2.85 -15.73 5.00
C GLY A 202 -1.76 -16.21 4.03
N VAL A 203 -1.54 -15.46 2.95
CA VAL A 203 -0.59 -15.82 1.89
C VAL A 203 0.47 -14.73 1.73
N LEU A 204 1.74 -15.13 1.75
CA LEU A 204 2.86 -14.30 1.29
C LEU A 204 3.32 -14.79 -0.08
N PHE A 205 3.58 -13.87 -1.01
CA PHE A 205 4.15 -14.19 -2.32
C PHE A 205 5.37 -13.30 -2.58
N ALA A 206 6.53 -13.91 -2.84
CA ALA A 206 7.81 -13.19 -2.92
C ALA A 206 8.84 -13.84 -3.84
N PRO A 207 9.70 -13.06 -4.52
CA PRO A 207 10.88 -13.57 -5.23
C PRO A 207 12.02 -13.85 -4.23
N ILE A 208 12.17 -15.11 -3.83
CA ILE A 208 13.16 -15.53 -2.83
C ILE A 208 14.39 -16.11 -3.51
N GLY A 209 15.57 -15.58 -3.18
CA GLY A 209 16.84 -16.10 -3.67
C GLY A 209 17.90 -15.01 -3.87
N PRO A 210 19.08 -15.39 -4.37
CA PRO A 210 20.17 -14.45 -4.66
C PRO A 210 19.77 -13.50 -5.79
N GLU A 211 20.44 -12.34 -5.91
CA GLU A 211 20.10 -11.26 -6.86
C GLU A 211 20.10 -11.70 -8.34
N ILE A 212 20.90 -12.72 -8.69
CA ILE A 212 21.05 -13.19 -10.07
C ILE A 212 19.79 -13.89 -10.58
N VAL A 213 19.23 -14.81 -9.79
CA VAL A 213 18.00 -15.55 -10.08
C VAL A 213 17.30 -15.85 -8.76
N GLN A 214 16.00 -15.53 -8.69
CA GLN A 214 15.15 -15.88 -7.56
C GLN A 214 14.12 -16.92 -7.99
N THR A 215 13.52 -17.59 -7.02
CA THR A 215 12.30 -18.36 -7.23
C THR A 215 11.14 -17.61 -6.61
N TYR A 216 10.17 -17.21 -7.43
CA TYR A 216 8.94 -16.63 -6.91
C TYR A 216 8.17 -17.72 -6.13
N THR A 217 8.03 -17.52 -4.83
CA THR A 217 7.61 -18.53 -3.86
C THR A 217 6.39 -18.03 -3.11
N GLN A 218 5.38 -18.89 -3.06
CA GLN A 218 4.15 -18.69 -2.31
C GLN A 218 4.24 -19.40 -0.97
N ILE A 219 3.87 -18.71 0.11
CA ILE A 219 3.88 -19.26 1.46
C ILE A 219 2.50 -19.02 2.09
N LEU A 220 1.80 -20.10 2.42
CA LEU A 220 0.52 -20.11 3.11
C LEU A 220 0.76 -20.29 4.62
N ARG A 221 0.09 -19.49 5.44
CA ARG A 221 0.01 -19.69 6.88
C ARG A 221 -1.32 -20.34 7.25
N GLN A 222 -1.23 -21.47 7.97
CA GLN A 222 -2.39 -22.10 8.58
C GLN A 222 -2.07 -22.43 10.04
N ASN A 223 -2.84 -21.84 10.96
CA ASN A 223 -2.54 -21.79 12.38
C ASN A 223 -1.12 -21.22 12.62
N ASN A 224 -0.25 -22.02 13.23
CA ASN A 224 1.16 -21.68 13.46
C ASN A 224 2.11 -22.45 12.52
N GLN A 225 1.59 -22.96 11.39
CA GLN A 225 2.36 -23.70 10.40
C GLN A 225 2.43 -22.94 9.07
N PHE A 226 3.50 -23.17 8.33
CA PHE A 226 3.78 -22.52 7.06
C PHE A 226 4.04 -23.55 5.96
N TYR A 227 3.41 -23.34 4.81
CA TYR A 227 3.47 -24.23 3.65
C TYR A 227 3.95 -23.44 2.43
N GLY A 228 4.98 -23.91 1.74
CA GLY A 228 5.63 -23.21 0.64
C GLY A 228 5.46 -23.88 -0.73
N LYS A 229 5.18 -23.13 -1.78
CA LYS A 229 5.17 -23.61 -3.18
C LYS A 229 6.08 -22.73 -4.00
N ARG A 230 7.11 -23.33 -4.60
CA ARG A 230 8.00 -22.69 -5.56
C ARG A 230 7.28 -22.64 -6.90
N GLN A 231 7.11 -21.45 -7.47
CA GLN A 231 6.35 -21.28 -8.72
C GLN A 231 7.29 -21.27 -9.93
N LEU A 232 8.03 -20.18 -10.13
CA LEU A 232 8.88 -19.98 -11.30
C LEU A 232 10.16 -19.23 -10.96
N GLN A 233 11.18 -19.38 -11.80
CA GLN A 233 12.38 -18.57 -11.74
C GLN A 233 12.13 -17.18 -12.31
N VAL A 234 12.69 -16.17 -11.64
CA VAL A 234 12.49 -14.76 -11.97
C VAL A 234 13.78 -13.96 -11.75
N LYS A 235 13.79 -12.75 -12.30
CA LYS A 235 14.85 -11.77 -12.07
C LYS A 235 14.23 -10.44 -11.63
N PHE A 236 14.30 -10.17 -10.34
CA PHE A 236 13.92 -8.90 -9.72
C PHE A 236 15.16 -8.16 -9.24
N SER A 237 15.11 -6.83 -9.29
CA SER A 237 16.06 -6.01 -8.53
C SER A 237 15.92 -6.31 -7.02
N PRO A 238 16.97 -6.15 -6.22
CA PRO A 238 16.87 -6.23 -4.78
C PRO A 238 15.73 -5.37 -4.23
N LEU A 239 15.05 -5.87 -3.20
CA LEU A 239 14.15 -5.03 -2.41
C LEU A 239 15.01 -3.96 -1.70
N ILE A 240 14.72 -2.68 -1.92
CA ILE A 240 15.42 -1.60 -1.21
C ILE A 240 14.89 -1.53 0.22
N THR A 241 15.83 -1.50 1.16
CA THR A 241 15.52 -1.58 2.60
C THR A 241 16.12 -0.44 3.41
N GLN A 242 17.11 0.24 2.83
CA GLN A 242 17.70 1.44 3.40
C GLN A 242 16.76 2.61 3.13
N LEU A 243 16.49 3.38 4.18
CA LEU A 243 15.75 4.62 4.05
C LEU A 243 16.63 5.59 3.26
N GLU A 244 16.13 5.99 2.09
CA GLU A 244 16.76 6.99 1.23
C GLU A 244 15.82 8.18 1.21
N ILE A 245 16.22 9.25 1.88
CA ILE A 245 15.44 10.48 1.99
C ILE A 245 16.16 11.56 1.18
N ASP A 246 15.42 12.24 0.30
CA ASP A 246 15.95 13.22 -0.64
C ASP A 246 16.63 14.39 0.09
N GLU A 247 17.92 14.61 -0.17
CA GLU A 247 18.72 15.66 0.47
C GLU A 247 18.26 17.09 0.09
N LEU A 248 17.48 17.25 -0.97
CA LEU A 248 16.98 18.56 -1.43
C LEU A 248 15.66 19.00 -0.77
N GLU A 249 15.07 18.14 0.08
CA GLU A 249 14.13 18.58 1.11
C GLU A 249 14.84 18.93 2.44
N LEU A 250 16.19 18.84 2.55
CA LEU A 250 16.95 19.19 3.78
C LEU A 250 16.97 20.68 4.15
N ILE A 251 16.26 21.57 3.44
CA ILE A 251 15.96 22.91 4.00
C ILE A 251 14.76 22.84 4.96
N THR A 252 14.01 21.74 4.98
CA THR A 252 12.96 21.48 5.98
C THR A 252 12.96 19.99 6.33
N ASP A 253 13.49 19.68 7.52
CA ASP A 253 13.67 18.36 8.12
C ASP A 253 14.93 17.64 7.62
N PHE A 254 16.03 17.67 8.38
CA PHE A 254 16.60 16.55 9.15
C PHE A 254 17.81 17.08 9.95
N GLU A 255 17.76 16.93 11.27
CA GLU A 255 18.95 16.47 11.99
C GLU A 255 18.78 14.98 12.27
N GLU A 256 19.86 14.23 12.11
CA GLU A 256 19.95 12.80 12.37
C GLU A 256 19.49 12.48 13.79
N ILE A 257 18.40 11.73 13.92
CA ILE A 257 18.15 10.95 15.14
C ILE A 257 18.45 9.50 14.79
N GLU A 258 19.65 9.04 15.16
CA GLU A 258 19.93 7.62 15.38
C GLU A 258 18.96 7.10 16.46
N ILE A 259 17.77 6.65 16.05
CA ILE A 259 16.98 5.77 16.90
C ILE A 259 17.65 4.39 16.81
N LYS A 260 18.63 4.16 17.71
CA LYS A 260 19.11 2.82 18.06
C LYS A 260 18.01 2.05 18.79
N GLU A 261 16.92 1.73 18.09
CA GLU A 261 16.08 0.62 18.51
C GLU A 261 16.73 -0.65 17.97
N SER A 262 17.41 -1.37 18.87
CA SER A 262 17.80 -2.75 18.64
C SER A 262 16.53 -3.58 18.47
N TYR A 263 16.02 -3.66 17.23
CA TYR A 263 15.00 -4.64 16.88
C TYR A 263 15.63 -6.02 17.06
N SER A 264 15.31 -6.67 18.17
CA SER A 264 15.53 -8.09 18.34
C SER A 264 14.63 -8.79 17.31
N ILE A 265 15.19 -9.03 16.11
CA ILE A 265 14.60 -9.94 15.15
C ILE A 265 14.54 -11.27 15.88
N ASN A 266 13.33 -11.63 16.33
CA ASN A 266 13.09 -12.88 17.02
C ASN A 266 13.40 -14.00 16.00
N SER A 267 14.63 -14.48 16.02
CA SER A 267 15.24 -15.38 15.05
C SER A 267 14.83 -16.84 15.29
N GLY A 268 13.60 -17.03 15.79
CA GLY A 268 13.00 -18.35 15.88
C GLY A 268 13.01 -18.99 14.49
N ARG A 269 13.63 -20.15 14.35
CA ARG A 269 13.66 -20.89 13.09
C ARG A 269 12.22 -21.23 12.69
N VAL A 270 11.70 -20.58 11.65
CA VAL A 270 10.43 -20.98 11.05
C VAL A 270 10.69 -22.07 10.02
N THR A 271 10.01 -23.20 10.21
CA THR A 271 10.05 -24.31 9.27
C THR A 271 8.94 -24.13 8.23
N ILE A 272 9.31 -24.02 6.95
CA ILE A 272 8.37 -23.98 5.83
C ILE A 272 8.32 -25.36 5.20
N LYS A 273 7.14 -25.97 5.16
CA LYS A 273 6.92 -27.27 4.51
C LYS A 273 6.63 -27.05 3.03
N TYR A 274 7.58 -27.37 2.16
CA TYR A 274 7.38 -27.22 0.72
C TYR A 274 6.52 -28.35 0.12
N THR A 275 5.59 -28.01 -0.74
CA THR A 275 4.69 -28.95 -1.44
C THR A 275 4.31 -28.42 -2.82
N GLU A 276 3.94 -29.31 -3.72
CA GLU A 276 3.48 -28.97 -5.08
C GLU A 276 2.01 -28.49 -5.09
N VAL A 277 1.24 -28.81 -4.04
CA VAL A 277 -0.19 -28.50 -3.92
C VAL A 277 -0.42 -27.63 -2.68
N ILE A 278 -0.76 -26.36 -2.88
CA ILE A 278 -1.13 -25.42 -1.79
C ILE A 278 -2.49 -24.77 -2.02
N LEU A 279 -2.88 -24.57 -3.28
CA LEU A 279 -4.08 -23.79 -3.63
C LEU A 279 -5.14 -24.56 -4.41
N ASP A 280 -4.86 -25.77 -4.90
CA ASP A 280 -5.81 -26.48 -5.79
C ASP A 280 -7.04 -27.03 -5.04
N ASN A 281 -7.04 -27.00 -3.70
CA ASN A 281 -8.13 -27.50 -2.85
C ASN A 281 -8.72 -26.46 -1.87
N LEU A 282 -8.48 -25.16 -2.06
CA LEU A 282 -9.29 -24.15 -1.38
C LEU A 282 -10.56 -23.92 -2.21
N ILE A 283 -11.48 -24.88 -2.10
CA ILE A 283 -12.90 -24.62 -2.37
C ILE A 283 -13.26 -23.43 -1.48
N PRO A 284 -13.79 -22.32 -2.02
CA PRO A 284 -14.32 -21.28 -1.16
C PRO A 284 -15.44 -21.91 -0.34
N GLU A 285 -15.28 -21.99 0.98
CA GLU A 285 -16.42 -22.18 1.86
C GLU A 285 -17.35 -20.98 1.67
N SER A 286 -18.23 -21.11 0.70
CA SER A 286 -19.44 -20.34 0.55
C SER A 286 -20.35 -20.70 1.71
N GLN A 287 -20.25 -19.96 2.80
CA GLN A 287 -21.31 -19.74 3.78
C GLN A 287 -20.90 -18.58 4.69
N ILE A 288 -20.89 -17.37 4.11
CA ILE A 288 -21.09 -16.17 4.93
C ILE A 288 -22.60 -16.10 5.14
N GLU A 289 -23.09 -16.69 6.23
CA GLU A 289 -24.37 -16.28 6.80
C GLU A 289 -24.26 -14.78 7.08
N THR A 290 -25.01 -14.00 6.31
CA THR A 290 -25.21 -12.58 6.59
C THR A 290 -25.97 -12.48 7.91
N VAL A 291 -25.25 -12.27 9.01
CA VAL A 291 -25.87 -11.93 10.30
C VAL A 291 -26.55 -10.57 10.12
N PRO A 292 -27.86 -10.45 10.44
CA PRO A 292 -28.54 -9.16 10.37
C PRO A 292 -27.84 -8.13 11.26
N THR A 293 -27.39 -7.04 10.65
CA THR A 293 -26.83 -5.89 11.35
C THR A 293 -27.85 -5.33 12.34
N SER A 294 -27.74 -5.66 13.63
CA SER A 294 -28.67 -5.13 14.62
C SER A 294 -28.54 -3.59 14.65
N LYS A 295 -29.68 -2.88 14.66
CA LYS A 295 -29.75 -1.41 14.76
C LYS A 295 -28.94 -0.88 15.96
N GLN A 296 -28.76 -1.71 16.99
CA GLN A 296 -27.96 -1.44 18.18
C GLN A 296 -26.45 -1.46 17.90
N ASN A 297 -25.93 -2.42 17.13
CA ASN A 297 -24.52 -2.47 16.74
C ASN A 297 -24.14 -1.26 15.86
N LYS A 298 -25.03 -0.86 14.94
CA LYS A 298 -24.83 0.33 14.10
C LYS A 298 -24.73 1.61 14.95
N ARG A 299 -25.61 1.78 15.94
CA ARG A 299 -25.56 2.91 16.89
C ARG A 299 -24.29 2.92 17.71
N LEU A 300 -23.87 1.76 18.22
CA LEU A 300 -22.63 1.63 19.00
C LEU A 300 -21.40 2.01 18.18
N VAL A 301 -21.27 1.49 16.96
CA VAL A 301 -20.14 1.80 16.06
C VAL A 301 -20.10 3.29 15.70
N ILE A 302 -21.24 3.90 15.37
CA ILE A 302 -21.32 5.34 15.12
C ILE A 302 -20.90 6.14 16.36
N SER A 303 -21.38 5.75 17.54
CA SER A 303 -21.02 6.42 18.80
C SER A 303 -19.52 6.32 19.10
N LEU A 304 -18.88 5.18 18.82
CA LEU A 304 -17.44 5.02 18.98
C LEU A 304 -16.68 5.91 18.00
N LEU A 305 -17.06 5.94 16.72
CA LEU A 305 -16.44 6.80 15.71
C LEU A 305 -16.59 8.29 16.05
N GLU A 306 -17.76 8.73 16.52
CA GLU A 306 -18.00 10.10 16.98
C GLU A 306 -17.15 10.44 18.22
N GLY A 307 -16.96 9.48 19.14
CA GLY A 307 -16.05 9.59 20.27
C GLY A 307 -14.58 9.73 19.85
N ILE A 308 -14.14 8.96 18.85
CA ILE A 308 -12.80 9.09 18.28
C ILE A 308 -12.60 10.47 17.65
N ILE A 309 -13.57 10.97 16.87
CA ILE A 309 -13.48 12.32 16.28
C ILE A 309 -13.29 13.38 17.37
N LYS A 310 -14.02 13.28 18.48
CA LYS A 310 -13.86 14.20 19.61
C LYS A 310 -12.44 14.15 20.17
N ASN A 311 -11.92 12.96 20.46
CA ASN A 311 -10.56 12.79 20.99
C ASN A 311 -9.50 13.30 19.98
N VAL A 312 -9.68 13.06 18.67
CA VAL A 312 -8.75 13.53 17.62
C VAL A 312 -8.79 15.06 17.48
N LEU A 313 -9.95 15.70 17.66
CA LEU A 313 -10.05 17.16 17.70
C LEU A 313 -9.34 17.76 18.92
N GLU A 314 -9.37 17.08 20.07
CA GLU A 314 -8.63 17.51 21.27
C GLU A 314 -7.11 17.52 21.01
N LEU A 315 -6.58 16.57 20.23
CA LEU A 315 -5.16 16.55 19.84
C LEU A 315 -4.70 17.79 19.06
N LYS A 316 -5.62 18.49 18.38
CA LYS A 316 -5.29 19.68 17.57
C LYS A 316 -4.93 20.90 18.39
N ILE A 317 -5.44 20.97 19.62
CA ILE A 317 -5.32 22.14 20.51
C ILE A 317 -4.55 21.82 21.80
N GLU A 318 -4.33 20.55 22.12
CA GLU A 318 -3.61 20.14 23.33
C GLU A 318 -2.11 20.46 23.20
N GLY A 319 -1.59 21.17 24.21
CA GLY A 319 -0.17 21.54 24.29
C GLY A 319 0.64 20.61 25.17
N ASN A 320 -0.01 19.84 26.06
CA ASN A 320 0.65 18.94 26.98
C ASN A 320 0.91 17.56 26.35
N MET A 321 2.20 17.19 26.22
CA MET A 321 2.60 15.93 25.58
C MET A 321 2.07 14.68 26.27
N ASP A 322 2.01 14.64 27.60
CA ASP A 322 1.52 13.45 28.31
C ASP A 322 0.02 13.26 28.10
N LYS A 323 -0.75 14.35 28.05
CA LYS A 323 -2.17 14.31 27.66
C LYS A 323 -2.34 13.85 26.22
N ILE A 324 -1.53 14.35 25.29
CA ILE A 324 -1.54 13.90 23.88
C ILE A 324 -1.37 12.39 23.78
N PHE A 325 -0.33 11.81 24.40
CA PHE A 325 -0.10 10.36 24.36
C PHE A 325 -1.23 9.58 25.02
N SER A 326 -1.75 10.05 26.17
CA SER A 326 -2.90 9.39 26.83
C SER A 326 -4.17 9.38 25.97
N THR A 327 -4.39 10.45 25.18
CA THR A 327 -5.50 10.55 24.22
C THR A 327 -5.29 9.64 23.02
N ILE A 328 -4.05 9.54 22.51
CA ILE A 328 -3.69 8.59 21.44
C ILE A 328 -3.97 7.16 21.91
N ASP A 329 -3.55 6.78 23.12
CA ASP A 329 -3.77 5.43 23.66
C ASP A 329 -5.26 5.13 23.85
N LYS A 330 -6.07 6.15 24.18
CA LYS A 330 -7.52 6.02 24.23
C LYS A 330 -8.12 5.76 22.85
N ILE A 331 -7.69 6.51 21.83
CA ILE A 331 -8.14 6.30 20.44
C ILE A 331 -7.74 4.90 19.95
N GLU A 332 -6.53 4.44 20.27
CA GLU A 332 -6.07 3.09 19.91
C GLU A 332 -6.94 2.00 20.52
N ARG A 333 -7.34 2.13 21.79
CA ARG A 333 -8.30 1.21 22.41
C ARG A 333 -9.65 1.20 21.68
N ASP A 334 -10.16 2.38 21.31
CA ASP A 334 -11.43 2.50 20.58
C ASP A 334 -11.34 1.87 19.18
N LEU A 335 -10.21 2.02 18.48
CA LEU A 335 -9.95 1.37 17.19
C LEU A 335 -9.86 -0.15 17.30
N GLU A 336 -9.25 -0.68 18.37
CA GLU A 336 -9.19 -2.13 18.60
C GLU A 336 -10.58 -2.72 18.88
N ILE A 337 -11.44 -2.00 19.61
CA ILE A 337 -12.86 -2.36 19.77
C ILE A 337 -13.53 -2.41 18.39
N LEU A 338 -13.34 -1.40 17.54
CA LEU A 338 -13.90 -1.35 16.18
C LEU A 338 -13.41 -2.48 15.27
N LYS A 339 -12.16 -2.95 15.45
CA LYS A 339 -11.58 -4.09 14.72
C LYS A 339 -12.42 -5.37 14.91
N SER A 340 -12.99 -5.57 16.09
CA SER A 340 -13.88 -6.71 16.38
C SER A 340 -15.19 -6.69 15.55
N PHE A 341 -15.62 -5.50 15.12
CA PHE A 341 -16.80 -5.29 14.26
C PHE A 341 -16.46 -5.33 12.76
N LYS A 342 -15.20 -5.07 12.35
CA LYS A 342 -14.75 -5.09 10.94
C LYS A 342 -15.05 -6.42 10.26
N LYS A 343 -14.68 -7.55 10.89
CA LYS A 343 -14.86 -8.90 10.32
C LYS A 343 -16.32 -9.38 10.32
N LYS A 344 -17.22 -8.74 11.07
CA LYS A 344 -18.57 -9.26 11.33
C LYS A 344 -19.69 -8.47 10.66
N ILE A 345 -19.54 -7.15 10.44
CA ILE A 345 -20.73 -6.31 10.15
C ILE A 345 -20.49 -5.14 9.16
N PHE A 346 -19.40 -4.37 9.28
CA PHE A 346 -19.34 -3.03 8.63
C PHE A 346 -18.20 -2.79 7.63
N GLU A 347 -17.30 -3.74 7.34
CA GLU A 347 -16.23 -3.56 6.30
C GLU A 347 -15.43 -2.24 6.42
N MET A 348 -15.17 -1.77 7.66
CA MET A 348 -14.53 -0.48 7.93
C MET A 348 -13.02 -0.48 7.62
N LYS A 349 -12.48 0.68 7.21
CA LYS A 349 -11.05 0.90 6.95
C LYS A 349 -10.22 1.13 8.23
N ILE A 350 -10.22 0.15 9.12
CA ILE A 350 -9.57 0.25 10.45
C ILE A 350 -8.05 0.36 10.35
N LYS A 351 -7.38 -0.35 9.44
CA LYS A 351 -5.92 -0.27 9.29
C LYS A 351 -5.48 1.11 8.82
N ARG A 352 -6.25 1.77 7.97
CA ARG A 352 -6.02 3.13 7.49
C ARG A 352 -6.18 4.13 8.64
N MET A 353 -7.22 3.98 9.47
CA MET A 353 -7.39 4.77 10.69
C MET A 353 -6.22 4.60 11.65
N GLN A 354 -5.83 3.35 11.93
CA GLN A 354 -4.70 3.03 12.80
C GLN A 354 -3.38 3.54 12.22
N ASN A 355 -3.16 3.46 10.90
CA ASN A 355 -2.00 4.04 10.25
C ASN A 355 -1.94 5.56 10.45
N LYS A 356 -3.07 6.26 10.33
CA LYS A 356 -3.13 7.71 10.60
C LYS A 356 -2.86 8.05 12.06
N LEU A 357 -3.40 7.28 13.00
CA LEU A 357 -3.08 7.41 14.42
C LEU A 357 -1.59 7.21 14.69
N ASN A 358 -0.97 6.20 14.07
CA ASN A 358 0.46 5.93 14.20
C ASN A 358 1.30 7.08 13.62
N GLN A 359 0.91 7.66 12.47
CA GLN A 359 1.57 8.84 11.91
C GLN A 359 1.49 10.05 12.85
N ILE A 360 0.34 10.29 13.47
CA ILE A 360 0.15 11.34 14.48
C ILE A 360 1.04 11.06 15.71
N ARG A 361 1.09 9.82 16.19
CA ARG A 361 1.96 9.41 17.31
C ARG A 361 3.43 9.68 16.98
N SER A 362 3.90 9.26 15.81
CA SER A 362 5.28 9.50 15.36
C SER A 362 5.64 10.98 15.30
N CYS A 363 4.76 11.84 14.75
CA CYS A 363 5.01 13.28 14.73
C CYS A 363 5.12 13.86 16.15
N ASN A 364 4.32 13.38 17.10
CA ASN A 364 4.37 13.82 18.49
C ASN A 364 5.58 13.28 19.26
N ILE A 365 6.11 12.10 18.92
CA ILE A 365 7.40 11.63 19.48
C ILE A 365 8.52 12.59 19.08
N LEU A 366 8.60 12.93 17.79
CA LEU A 366 9.59 13.88 17.27
C LEU A 366 9.45 15.25 17.92
N ARG A 367 8.21 15.75 18.07
CA ARG A 367 7.94 16.99 18.79
C ARG A 367 8.49 16.95 20.22
N LYS A 368 8.29 15.83 20.95
CA LYS A 368 8.81 15.65 22.32
C LYS A 368 10.34 15.62 22.36
N GLU A 369 10.99 15.11 21.33
CA GLU A 369 12.46 15.09 21.21
C GLU A 369 13.02 16.49 20.96
N LEU A 370 12.41 17.26 20.04
CA LEU A 370 12.80 18.65 19.76
C LEU A 370 12.51 19.62 20.91
N GLU A 371 11.54 19.30 21.78
CA GLU A 371 11.29 20.06 23.02
C GLU A 371 12.39 19.84 24.08
N LYS A 372 13.17 18.74 23.97
CA LYS A 372 14.28 18.43 24.90
C LYS A 372 15.64 18.98 24.43
N GLN A 373 15.80 19.28 23.15
CA GLN A 373 17.04 19.82 22.61
C GLN A 373 17.11 21.34 22.85
N GLU A 374 18.03 21.77 23.72
CA GLU A 374 18.46 23.17 23.80
C GLU A 374 19.56 23.38 22.73
N PHE A 375 19.30 24.17 21.68
CA PHE A 375 20.21 25.10 20.96
C PHE A 375 19.84 25.37 19.48
N ASN A 376 20.24 26.56 19.01
CA ASN A 376 19.99 27.29 17.75
C ASN A 376 18.52 27.66 17.43
N VAL A 377 18.16 28.90 17.77
CA VAL A 377 16.78 29.40 17.86
C VAL A 377 16.04 29.38 16.51
N GLU A 378 16.70 29.68 15.39
CA GLU A 378 16.01 29.86 14.11
C GLU A 378 15.68 28.53 13.42
N HIS A 379 16.67 27.65 13.23
CA HIS A 379 16.48 26.34 12.60
C HIS A 379 15.57 25.40 13.42
N SER A 380 15.66 25.46 14.77
CA SER A 380 14.79 24.69 15.67
C SER A 380 13.33 25.12 15.59
N ILE A 381 13.05 26.41 15.37
CA ILE A 381 11.67 26.92 15.26
C ILE A 381 11.02 26.46 13.95
N GLU A 382 11.74 26.53 12.83
CA GLU A 382 11.22 26.08 11.53
C GLU A 382 10.85 24.59 11.54
N GLN A 383 11.72 23.74 12.11
CA GLN A 383 11.47 22.30 12.27
C GLN A 383 10.25 22.03 13.18
N LYS A 384 10.11 22.77 14.29
CA LYS A 384 8.94 22.67 15.18
C LYS A 384 7.65 23.05 14.45
N ILE A 385 7.67 24.13 13.67
CA ILE A 385 6.53 24.56 12.86
C ILE A 385 6.18 23.50 11.80
N ALA A 386 7.17 22.92 11.12
CA ALA A 386 6.96 21.87 10.12
C ALA A 386 6.28 20.63 10.72
N ILE A 387 6.76 20.13 11.86
CA ILE A 387 6.16 18.98 12.55
C ILE A 387 4.75 19.28 13.05
N ILE A 388 4.50 20.47 13.57
CA ILE A 388 3.14 20.88 13.99
C ILE A 388 2.21 20.91 12.78
N ASN A 389 2.62 21.52 11.68
CA ASN A 389 1.83 21.58 10.44
C ASN A 389 1.54 20.18 9.89
N LYS A 390 2.54 19.29 9.88
CA LYS A 390 2.39 17.89 9.49
C LYS A 390 1.42 17.15 10.41
N THR A 391 1.53 17.33 11.72
CA THR A 391 0.62 16.74 12.71
C THR A 391 -0.82 17.21 12.47
N ILE A 392 -1.02 18.51 12.25
CA ILE A 392 -2.34 19.09 11.96
C ILE A 392 -2.90 18.52 10.65
N ASN A 393 -2.08 18.38 9.61
CA ASN A 393 -2.50 17.79 8.34
C ASN A 393 -2.95 16.33 8.52
N GLU A 394 -2.18 15.51 9.24
CA GLU A 394 -2.55 14.13 9.53
C GLU A 394 -3.83 14.02 10.38
N ILE A 395 -4.01 14.91 11.36
CA ILE A 395 -5.24 15.03 12.15
C ILE A 395 -6.44 15.33 11.24
N ASN A 396 -6.33 16.31 10.33
CA ASN A 396 -7.42 16.67 9.44
C ASN A 396 -7.80 15.50 8.51
N ILE A 397 -6.80 14.83 7.91
CA ILE A 397 -7.03 13.65 7.07
C ILE A 397 -7.70 12.53 7.87
N PHE A 398 -7.28 12.31 9.13
CA PHE A 398 -7.88 11.28 9.97
C PHE A 398 -9.35 11.59 10.30
N ILE A 399 -9.66 12.85 10.61
CA ILE A 399 -11.04 13.31 10.84
C ILE A 399 -11.90 13.07 9.59
N ASP A 400 -11.39 13.35 8.40
CA ASP A 400 -12.13 13.16 7.16
C ASP A 400 -12.44 11.68 6.91
N ILE A 401 -11.45 10.79 7.13
CA ILE A 401 -11.65 9.33 7.07
C ILE A 401 -12.76 8.88 8.04
N LEU A 402 -12.75 9.37 9.28
CA LEU A 402 -13.76 9.00 10.29
C LEU A 402 -15.17 9.50 9.89
N LYS A 403 -15.28 10.73 9.36
CA LYS A 403 -16.55 11.30 8.89
C LYS A 403 -17.12 10.53 7.70
N GLU A 404 -16.27 10.14 6.75
CA GLU A 404 -16.67 9.33 5.60
C GLU A 404 -17.22 7.97 6.02
N GLU A 405 -16.57 7.32 7.00
CA GLU A 405 -17.00 6.03 7.52
C GLU A 405 -18.32 6.13 8.27
N ILE A 406 -18.52 7.16 9.10
CA ILE A 406 -19.82 7.45 9.72
C ILE A 406 -20.91 7.64 8.65
N LYS A 407 -20.61 8.41 7.60
CA LYS A 407 -21.56 8.69 6.51
C LYS A 407 -21.91 7.41 5.74
N ARG A 408 -20.94 6.54 5.50
CA ARG A 408 -21.14 5.23 4.84
C ARG A 408 -22.03 4.33 5.70
N ILE A 409 -21.67 4.15 6.97
CA ILE A 409 -22.43 3.30 7.90
C ILE A 409 -23.86 3.84 8.08
N LYS A 410 -24.07 5.17 8.12
CA LYS A 410 -25.42 5.75 8.20
C LYS A 410 -26.29 5.42 6.97
N ARG A 411 -25.69 5.25 5.78
CA ARG A 411 -26.37 4.95 4.51
C ARG A 411 -26.71 3.47 4.30
N GLU A 412 -25.90 2.56 4.84
CA GLU A 412 -26.13 1.10 4.86
C GLU A 412 -27.29 0.71 5.78
#